data_AF-A2EKC5-F1
#
_entry.id   AF-A2EKC5-F1
#
_cell.length_a   1.000
_cell.length_b   1.000
_cell.length_c   1.000
_cell.angle_alpha   90.00
_cell.angle_beta   90.00
_cell.angle_gamma   90.00
#
_symmetry.space_group_name_H-M   'P 1'
#
loop_
_entity.id
_entity.type
_entity.pdbx_description
1 polymer ?
#
loop_
_entity_poly.entity_id
_entity_poly.type
_entity_poly.pdbx_seq_one_letter_code
_entity_poly.pdbx_strand_id
1 'polypeptide(L)'
;MQFQRSFSEYYPLIEPNSKSNNETISGTGNYYIHHAIFSFHYRNTAISLDSKSKVLLETCTFYNNSSTQSGGSIYIKESECVLIHICISLSSTILDYNWGCAYYIQSVENSNNKNYAFECSVSKCNGRYASLCHEYGFIQISNMNTSYHKIPRVAAYGITETEGTIIVKFATASNTTSSEYCGIAHFARTVTITKCNYLSNVCKGSDSVIINCYYFSICTYSNCSFIDNKGNYLFSSKPNIVDNCYFNENNFTQTVRGYSTFKSIKSLDLFISHYSTYFCSAINLEYNNPYKKYEKEELNLEDIKNIVNKVYNTSFVEAVNLSM
;
A
#
# COMPACT_ATOMS: atom_id res chain seq x y z
N MET A 1 -19.75 -1.37 8.24
CA MET A 1 -19.06 -0.79 9.41
C MET A 1 -18.91 0.70 9.10
N GLN A 2 -19.53 1.58 9.88
CA GLN A 2 -19.54 3.02 9.61
C GLN A 2 -18.14 3.58 9.96
N PHE A 3 -17.33 3.92 8.95
CA PHE A 3 -15.93 4.33 9.12
C PHE A 3 -15.74 5.83 9.40
N GLN A 4 -16.81 6.63 9.41
CA GLN A 4 -16.72 8.04 9.80
C GLN A 4 -16.60 8.14 11.31
N ARG A 5 -15.36 8.23 11.77
CA ARG A 5 -14.99 8.61 13.14
C ARG A 5 -14.35 9.98 13.11
N SER A 6 -14.83 10.89 13.95
CA SER A 6 -14.24 12.23 14.10
C SER A 6 -12.83 12.18 14.70
N PHE A 7 -12.03 13.24 14.54
CA PHE A 7 -10.71 13.35 15.19
C PHE A 7 -10.79 13.08 16.70
N SER A 8 -11.81 13.63 17.36
CA SER A 8 -12.07 13.45 18.80
C SER A 8 -12.36 12.01 19.22
N GLU A 9 -12.76 11.13 18.31
CA GLU A 9 -12.95 9.70 18.62
C GLU A 9 -11.64 8.93 18.62
N TYR A 10 -10.66 9.35 17.81
CA TYR A 10 -9.31 8.76 17.82
C TYR A 10 -8.42 9.39 18.88
N TYR A 11 -8.57 10.70 19.08
CA TYR A 11 -7.73 11.52 19.94
C TYR A 11 -8.61 12.41 20.83
N PRO A 12 -9.29 11.82 21.84
CA PRO A 12 -10.15 12.58 22.73
C PRO A 12 -9.33 13.63 23.48
N LEU A 13 -9.94 14.81 23.70
CA LEU A 13 -9.37 15.94 24.45
C LEU A 13 -8.20 16.67 23.74
N ILE A 14 -7.92 16.36 22.48
CA ILE A 14 -6.86 17.03 21.70
C ILE A 14 -7.51 17.90 20.61
N GLU A 15 -7.19 19.19 20.60
CA GLU A 15 -7.57 20.10 19.52
C GLU A 15 -6.57 20.00 18.35
N PRO A 16 -7.04 19.71 17.11
CA PRO A 16 -6.18 19.67 15.95
C PRO A 16 -6.12 21.02 15.21
N ASN A 17 -4.99 21.27 14.56
CA ASN A 17 -4.91 22.19 13.44
C ASN A 17 -5.66 21.57 12.25
N SER A 18 -6.84 22.11 11.94
CA SER A 18 -7.62 21.68 10.78
C SER A 18 -7.02 22.25 9.48
N LYS A 19 -6.86 21.38 8.48
CA LYS A 19 -6.26 21.69 7.18
C LYS A 19 -7.03 21.00 6.06
N SER A 20 -7.33 21.73 4.99
CA SER A 20 -8.13 21.22 3.86
C SER A 20 -7.69 21.75 2.49
N ASN A 21 -6.62 22.54 2.44
CA ASN A 21 -6.15 23.19 1.22
C ASN A 21 -4.94 22.47 0.60
N ASN A 22 -4.68 22.74 -0.69
CA ASN A 22 -3.45 22.33 -1.37
C ASN A 22 -2.23 23.16 -0.92
N GLU A 23 -1.91 23.09 0.37
CA GLU A 23 -0.75 23.76 0.98
C GLU A 23 0.29 22.72 1.40
N THR A 24 1.55 23.14 1.55
CA THR A 24 2.53 22.29 2.24
C THR A 24 2.24 22.34 3.73
N ILE A 25 2.06 21.17 4.34
CA ILE A 25 1.80 21.05 5.78
C ILE A 25 3.06 20.55 6.46
N SER A 26 3.67 21.40 7.29
CA SER A 26 4.87 21.08 8.07
C SER A 26 4.87 21.82 9.40
N GLY A 27 5.66 21.32 10.36
CA GLY A 27 5.83 21.94 11.68
C GLY A 27 5.39 21.02 12.81
N THR A 28 5.20 21.60 13.99
CA THR A 28 4.79 20.88 15.21
C THR A 28 3.31 21.15 15.53
N GLY A 29 2.64 20.16 16.10
CA GLY A 29 1.24 20.26 16.50
C GLY A 29 0.41 19.07 16.05
N ASN A 30 -0.83 18.97 16.53
CA ASN A 30 -1.76 17.91 16.11
C ASN A 30 -2.51 18.37 14.85
N TYR A 31 -2.79 17.46 13.91
CA TYR A 31 -3.35 17.84 12.63
C TYR A 31 -4.55 16.97 12.26
N TYR A 32 -5.61 17.62 11.82
CA TYR A 32 -6.73 17.00 11.14
C TYR A 32 -6.74 17.51 9.69
N ILE A 33 -6.27 16.67 8.78
CA ILE A 33 -6.10 17.01 7.37
C ILE A 33 -7.19 16.27 6.61
N HIS A 34 -8.12 17.00 6.00
CA HIS A 34 -9.32 16.36 5.49
C HIS A 34 -9.84 16.96 4.20
N HIS A 35 -10.46 16.12 3.38
CA HIS A 35 -11.19 16.53 2.17
C HIS A 35 -10.34 17.44 1.25
N ALA A 36 -9.06 17.10 1.12
CA ALA A 36 -8.08 17.93 0.44
C ALA A 36 -7.49 17.24 -0.79
N ILE A 37 -7.09 18.05 -1.77
CA ILE A 37 -6.32 17.59 -2.93
C ILE A 37 -4.94 18.25 -2.89
N PHE A 38 -3.91 17.44 -2.71
CA PHE A 38 -2.52 17.86 -2.74
C PHE A 38 -1.92 17.52 -4.09
N SER A 39 -1.64 18.52 -4.92
CA SER A 39 -1.15 18.26 -6.27
C SER A 39 0.00 19.17 -6.65
N PHE A 40 0.90 18.62 -7.47
CA PHE A 40 2.02 19.34 -8.07
C PHE A 40 2.99 19.97 -7.05
N HIS A 41 3.16 19.31 -5.90
CA HIS A 41 4.26 19.65 -4.99
C HIS A 41 5.57 19.12 -5.60
N TYR A 42 6.40 20.01 -6.10
CA TYR A 42 7.65 19.64 -6.78
C TYR A 42 8.84 19.77 -5.83
N ARG A 43 9.59 18.66 -5.68
CA ARG A 43 10.77 18.59 -4.80
C ARG A 43 10.48 18.94 -3.34
N ASN A 44 9.22 18.93 -2.93
CA ASN A 44 8.78 19.25 -1.58
C ASN A 44 7.64 18.29 -1.20
N THR A 45 7.73 17.63 -0.03
CA THR A 45 6.66 16.73 0.40
C THR A 45 5.41 17.53 0.76
N ALA A 46 4.23 17.13 0.27
CA ALA A 46 2.99 17.84 0.56
C ALA A 46 2.66 17.87 2.06
N ILE A 47 2.88 16.76 2.76
CA ILE A 47 2.75 16.65 4.21
C ILE A 47 4.07 16.16 4.79
N SER A 48 4.74 16.99 5.59
CA SER A 48 6.02 16.69 6.23
C SER A 48 5.96 17.03 7.72
N LEU A 49 5.58 16.04 8.52
CA LEU A 49 5.44 16.16 9.97
C LEU A 49 6.53 15.34 10.66
N ASP A 50 7.54 15.99 11.24
CA ASP A 50 8.61 15.37 12.02
C ASP A 50 8.52 15.84 13.47
N SER A 51 7.50 15.36 14.17
CA SER A 51 7.26 15.72 15.57
C SER A 51 6.36 14.71 16.26
N LYS A 52 6.25 14.78 17.59
CA LYS A 52 5.37 13.90 18.40
C LYS A 52 3.89 14.33 18.30
N SER A 53 3.33 14.27 17.10
CA SER A 53 1.98 14.73 16.77
C SER A 53 0.97 13.60 16.75
N LYS A 54 -0.32 13.97 16.91
CA LYS A 54 -1.46 13.15 16.51
C LYS A 54 -1.98 13.63 15.18
N VAL A 55 -2.07 12.73 14.20
CA VAL A 55 -2.36 13.08 12.82
C VAL A 55 -3.53 12.22 12.31
N LEU A 56 -4.60 12.85 11.86
CA LEU A 56 -5.68 12.19 11.12
C LEU A 56 -5.72 12.76 9.71
N LEU A 57 -5.53 11.89 8.71
CA LEU A 57 -5.82 12.21 7.32
C LEU A 57 -7.11 11.52 6.92
N GLU A 58 -8.06 12.26 6.36
CA GLU A 58 -9.35 11.74 5.94
C GLU A 58 -9.72 12.23 4.53
N THR A 59 -10.04 11.31 3.61
CA THR A 59 -10.56 11.63 2.27
C THR A 59 -9.66 12.63 1.53
N CYS A 60 -8.37 12.28 1.42
CA CYS A 60 -7.37 13.14 0.78
C CYS A 60 -6.83 12.48 -0.49
N THR A 61 -6.64 13.27 -1.54
CA THR A 61 -6.04 12.84 -2.81
C THR A 61 -4.69 13.53 -3.02
N PHE A 62 -3.69 12.76 -3.44
CA PHE A 62 -2.35 13.24 -3.76
C PHE A 62 -2.04 12.90 -5.22
N TYR A 63 -1.69 13.90 -6.01
CA TYR A 63 -1.48 13.73 -7.44
C TYR A 63 -0.20 14.41 -7.90
N ASN A 64 0.69 13.64 -8.52
CA ASN A 64 1.89 14.14 -9.17
C ASN A 64 2.77 14.98 -8.23
N ASN A 65 2.97 14.47 -7.02
CA ASN A 65 3.86 15.08 -6.02
C ASN A 65 5.24 14.42 -6.09
N SER A 66 6.27 15.17 -5.74
CA SER A 66 7.65 14.69 -5.69
C SER A 66 8.39 15.32 -4.53
N SER A 67 9.33 14.58 -3.95
CA SER A 67 10.10 15.06 -2.80
C SER A 67 11.57 14.72 -2.89
N THR A 68 12.42 15.59 -2.33
CA THR A 68 13.84 15.30 -2.08
C THR A 68 14.07 14.52 -0.79
N GLN A 69 13.05 14.29 0.04
CA GLN A 69 13.12 13.45 1.25
C GLN A 69 12.24 12.21 1.11
N SER A 70 12.28 11.32 2.11
CA SER A 70 11.38 10.17 2.22
C SER A 70 9.91 10.60 2.16
N GLY A 71 9.03 9.68 1.77
CA GLY A 71 7.59 9.85 1.83
C GLY A 71 6.94 10.45 0.59
N GLY A 72 7.67 11.07 -0.35
CA GLY A 72 7.13 11.59 -1.61
C GLY A 72 5.96 12.58 -1.45
N SER A 73 4.75 12.06 -1.23
CA SER A 73 3.55 12.83 -0.84
C SER A 73 3.41 13.03 0.67
N ILE A 74 3.69 12.00 1.47
CA ILE A 74 3.42 11.99 2.92
C ILE A 74 4.66 11.48 3.67
N TYR A 75 5.20 12.34 4.51
CA TYR A 75 6.27 12.05 5.47
C TYR A 75 5.75 12.33 6.88
N ILE A 76 5.64 11.29 7.69
CA ILE A 76 5.20 11.36 9.08
C ILE A 76 6.26 10.65 9.94
N LYS A 77 6.88 11.37 10.85
CA LYS A 77 7.93 10.85 11.72
C LYS A 77 7.66 11.24 13.17
N GLU A 78 7.93 10.30 14.07
CA GLU A 78 7.71 10.35 15.53
C GLU A 78 6.26 10.59 15.97
N SER A 79 5.30 10.54 15.04
CA SER A 79 3.87 10.76 15.29
C SER A 79 3.07 9.45 15.37
N GLU A 80 1.85 9.55 15.89
CA GLU A 80 0.80 8.58 15.59
C GLU A 80 -0.06 9.09 14.44
N CYS A 81 -0.41 8.23 13.49
CA CYS A 81 -1.28 8.60 12.39
C CYS A 81 -2.42 7.63 12.13
N VAL A 82 -3.59 8.18 11.79
CA VAL A 82 -4.73 7.48 11.23
C VAL A 82 -4.94 8.00 9.81
N LEU A 83 -4.91 7.10 8.83
CA LEU A 83 -5.11 7.40 7.42
C LEU A 83 -6.42 6.75 6.97
N ILE A 84 -7.35 7.54 6.43
CA ILE A 84 -8.69 7.07 6.01
C ILE A 84 -8.98 7.60 4.61
N HIS A 85 -9.35 6.72 3.67
CA HIS A 85 -9.72 7.10 2.30
C HIS A 85 -8.64 7.94 1.60
N ILE A 86 -7.38 7.50 1.66
CA ILE A 86 -6.26 8.22 1.04
C ILE A 86 -5.97 7.67 -0.35
N CYS A 87 -5.91 8.53 -1.35
CA CYS A 87 -5.59 8.15 -2.72
C CYS A 87 -4.32 8.84 -3.19
N ILE A 88 -3.31 8.07 -3.60
CA ILE A 88 -2.05 8.63 -4.10
C ILE A 88 -1.77 8.11 -5.50
N SER A 89 -1.50 9.02 -6.43
CA SER A 89 -1.06 8.67 -7.79
C SER A 89 0.12 9.54 -8.22
N LEU A 90 1.06 8.94 -8.95
CA LEU A 90 2.23 9.62 -9.50
C LEU A 90 3.08 10.32 -8.42
N SER A 91 3.18 9.72 -7.23
CA SER A 91 4.07 10.22 -6.19
C SER A 91 5.50 9.75 -6.42
N SER A 92 6.49 10.55 -6.04
CA SER A 92 7.89 10.19 -6.22
C SER A 92 8.86 10.73 -5.19
N THR A 93 9.96 10.00 -5.00
CA THR A 93 11.15 10.49 -4.32
C THR A 93 12.29 10.63 -5.31
N ILE A 94 13.03 11.74 -5.21
CA ILE A 94 14.06 12.12 -6.20
C ILE A 94 15.42 11.51 -5.86
N LEU A 95 15.70 11.29 -4.58
CA LEU A 95 16.98 10.78 -4.12
C LEU A 95 16.93 9.27 -3.94
N ASP A 96 17.94 8.58 -4.48
CA ASP A 96 18.06 7.13 -4.51
C ASP A 96 18.42 6.51 -3.14
N TYR A 97 18.20 7.20 -2.04
CA TYR A 97 18.35 6.65 -0.68
C TYR A 97 17.11 6.91 0.18
N ASN A 98 16.07 7.54 -0.40
CA ASN A 98 14.84 7.82 0.29
C ASN A 98 13.93 6.59 0.36
N TRP A 99 13.18 6.53 1.45
CA TRP A 99 12.27 5.44 1.78
C TRP A 99 10.83 5.90 1.57
N GLY A 100 9.98 5.02 1.06
CA GLY A 100 8.58 5.32 0.81
C GLY A 100 8.39 6.38 -0.26
N CYS A 101 8.09 5.99 -1.50
CA CYS A 101 7.87 6.96 -2.56
C CYS A 101 6.51 7.67 -2.49
N ALA A 102 5.55 7.17 -1.69
CA ALA A 102 4.25 7.80 -1.47
C ALA A 102 3.91 8.01 0.02
N TYR A 103 4.28 7.07 0.88
CA TYR A 103 4.21 7.22 2.34
C TYR A 103 5.53 6.82 2.97
N TYR A 104 6.01 7.62 3.91
CA TYR A 104 6.99 7.23 4.90
C TYR A 104 6.45 7.56 6.28
N ILE A 105 6.22 6.52 7.09
CA ILE A 105 5.68 6.63 8.43
C ILE A 105 6.67 5.98 9.38
N GLN A 106 7.34 6.77 10.22
CA GLN A 106 8.32 6.27 11.17
C GLN A 106 7.88 6.63 12.59
N SER A 107 7.61 5.64 13.43
CA SER A 107 7.36 5.87 14.86
C SER A 107 8.68 5.96 15.64
N VAL A 108 8.62 6.39 16.90
CA VAL A 108 9.80 6.31 17.77
C VAL A 108 10.14 4.83 18.00
N GLU A 109 11.42 4.47 17.94
CA GLU A 109 11.90 3.12 18.24
C GLU A 109 11.41 2.66 19.63
N ASN A 110 11.00 1.40 19.76
CA ASN A 110 10.45 0.84 21.00
C ASN A 110 9.18 1.53 21.54
N SER A 111 8.54 2.39 20.74
CA SER A 111 7.26 3.01 21.13
C SER A 111 6.08 2.10 20.89
N ASN A 112 5.03 2.32 21.68
CA ASN A 112 3.72 1.68 21.48
C ASN A 112 2.79 2.52 20.59
N ASN A 113 3.35 3.42 19.77
CA ASN A 113 2.58 4.25 18.86
C ASN A 113 1.74 3.37 17.93
N LYS A 114 0.46 3.72 17.79
CA LYS A 114 -0.47 2.99 16.93
C LYS A 114 -0.78 3.79 15.69
N ASN A 115 -0.48 3.19 14.55
CA ASN A 115 -0.78 3.74 13.24
C ASN A 115 -1.85 2.91 12.55
N TYR A 116 -2.67 3.57 11.74
CA TYR A 116 -3.79 2.95 11.06
C TYR A 116 -3.86 3.41 9.61
N ALA A 117 -4.13 2.49 8.69
CA ALA A 117 -4.43 2.80 7.30
C ALA A 117 -5.69 2.07 6.87
N PHE A 118 -6.74 2.82 6.56
CA PHE A 118 -8.06 2.34 6.20
C PHE A 118 -8.41 2.83 4.80
N GLU A 119 -8.74 1.90 3.91
CA GLU A 119 -9.23 2.21 2.55
C GLU A 119 -8.28 3.14 1.78
N CYS A 120 -6.98 2.82 1.80
CA CYS A 120 -5.93 3.62 1.19
C CYS A 120 -5.47 3.01 -0.15
N SER A 121 -5.11 3.86 -1.11
CA SER A 121 -4.63 3.41 -2.42
C SER A 121 -3.38 4.17 -2.87
N VAL A 122 -2.47 3.45 -3.54
CA VAL A 122 -1.30 4.00 -4.22
C VAL A 122 -1.21 3.43 -5.63
N SER A 123 -0.93 4.29 -6.59
CA SER A 123 -0.69 3.90 -7.97
C SER A 123 0.50 4.66 -8.57
N LYS A 124 1.25 4.00 -9.45
CA LYS A 124 2.29 4.64 -10.30
C LYS A 124 3.30 5.48 -9.51
N CYS A 125 3.74 4.95 -8.37
CA CYS A 125 4.76 5.58 -7.53
C CYS A 125 6.19 5.27 -8.01
N ASN A 126 7.10 6.25 -7.91
CA ASN A 126 8.48 6.14 -8.36
C ASN A 126 9.49 6.52 -7.26
N GLY A 127 10.47 5.66 -7.01
CA GLY A 127 11.52 5.88 -6.01
C GLY A 127 12.31 4.59 -5.81
N ARG A 128 13.24 4.57 -4.85
CA ARG A 128 14.08 3.39 -4.64
C ARG A 128 13.43 2.29 -3.78
N TYR A 129 12.61 2.68 -2.81
CA TYR A 129 12.15 1.76 -1.77
C TYR A 129 10.69 2.00 -1.40
N ALA A 130 9.82 1.01 -1.65
CA ALA A 130 8.40 0.92 -1.27
C ALA A 130 7.49 2.07 -1.71
N SER A 131 6.24 1.75 -2.08
CA SER A 131 5.18 2.75 -2.20
C SER A 131 4.77 3.26 -0.82
N LEU A 132 4.65 2.35 0.15
CA LEU A 132 4.47 2.67 1.56
C LEU A 132 5.60 2.06 2.36
N CYS A 133 6.29 2.89 3.14
CA CYS A 133 7.26 2.46 4.13
C CYS A 133 6.73 2.80 5.53
N HIS A 134 6.60 1.79 6.39
CA HIS A 134 6.31 1.97 7.81
C HIS A 134 7.45 1.39 8.64
N GLU A 135 7.98 2.19 9.57
CA GLU A 135 9.09 1.86 10.46
C GLU A 135 8.71 2.06 11.92
N TYR A 136 9.01 1.06 12.76
CA TYR A 136 8.74 1.05 14.21
C TYR A 136 7.27 1.21 14.61
N GLY A 137 6.95 0.87 15.86
CA GLY A 137 5.58 0.97 16.40
C GLY A 137 4.61 -0.01 15.75
N PHE A 138 3.31 0.14 16.05
CA PHE A 138 2.26 -0.75 15.55
C PHE A 138 1.61 -0.16 14.29
N ILE A 139 1.20 -1.02 13.36
CA ILE A 139 0.34 -0.64 12.25
C ILE A 139 -0.78 -1.65 12.01
N GLN A 140 -2.00 -1.14 11.82
CA GLN A 140 -3.13 -1.92 11.33
C GLN A 140 -3.58 -1.39 9.97
N ILE A 141 -3.63 -2.29 8.99
CA ILE A 141 -4.06 -2.00 7.62
C ILE A 141 -5.39 -2.70 7.38
N SER A 142 -6.39 -1.96 6.92
CA SER A 142 -7.66 -2.51 6.46
C SER A 142 -7.99 -1.94 5.09
N ASN A 143 -7.94 -2.78 4.07
CA ASN A 143 -8.22 -2.43 2.68
C ASN A 143 -7.19 -1.42 2.12
N MET A 144 -5.98 -1.89 1.84
CA MET A 144 -4.96 -1.10 1.15
C MET A 144 -4.67 -1.66 -0.25
N ASN A 145 -4.63 -0.80 -1.26
CA ASN A 145 -4.32 -1.18 -2.63
C ASN A 145 -3.05 -0.48 -3.11
N THR A 146 -2.11 -1.23 -3.68
CA THR A 146 -0.87 -0.69 -4.25
C THR A 146 -0.63 -1.31 -5.63
N SER A 147 -0.32 -0.47 -6.63
CA SER A 147 -0.29 -0.94 -8.02
C SER A 147 0.57 -0.14 -9.00
N TYR A 148 1.03 -0.83 -10.05
CA TYR A 148 1.79 -0.22 -11.16
C TYR A 148 3.08 0.46 -10.72
N HIS A 149 3.78 -0.16 -9.78
CA HIS A 149 5.06 0.33 -9.26
C HIS A 149 6.23 -0.31 -10.00
N LYS A 150 7.22 0.51 -10.36
CA LYS A 150 8.54 0.05 -10.82
C LYS A 150 9.57 0.59 -9.85
N ILE A 151 9.74 -0.09 -8.73
CA ILE A 151 10.58 0.36 -7.62
C ILE A 151 11.63 -0.72 -7.37
N PRO A 152 12.93 -0.40 -7.43
CA PRO A 152 13.99 -1.40 -7.45
C PRO A 152 13.99 -2.36 -6.26
N ARG A 153 13.81 -1.87 -5.01
CA ARG A 153 13.97 -2.71 -3.81
C ARG A 153 12.68 -3.40 -3.38
N VAL A 154 11.76 -2.70 -2.72
CA VAL A 154 10.47 -3.24 -2.25
C VAL A 154 9.39 -2.61 -3.11
N ALA A 155 8.77 -3.34 -4.04
CA ALA A 155 7.96 -2.68 -5.07
C ALA A 155 6.58 -2.19 -4.61
N ALA A 156 5.94 -2.94 -3.72
CA ALA A 156 4.63 -2.67 -3.17
C ALA A 156 4.78 -1.89 -1.85
N TYR A 157 4.70 -2.55 -0.70
CA TYR A 157 4.88 -1.90 0.60
C TYR A 157 5.90 -2.65 1.46
N GLY A 158 6.55 -1.89 2.34
CA GLY A 158 7.49 -2.38 3.33
C GLY A 158 7.06 -1.94 4.73
N ILE A 159 6.97 -2.90 5.64
CA ILE A 159 6.74 -2.63 7.06
C ILE A 159 7.90 -3.25 7.82
N THR A 160 8.71 -2.42 8.45
CA THR A 160 10.04 -2.79 8.95
C THR A 160 10.28 -2.37 10.39
N GLU A 161 11.15 -3.12 11.05
CA GLU A 161 11.69 -2.82 12.38
C GLU A 161 10.62 -2.60 13.47
N THR A 162 9.48 -3.30 13.36
CA THR A 162 8.45 -3.25 14.40
C THR A 162 8.63 -4.38 15.40
N GLU A 163 8.86 -3.99 16.66
CA GLU A 163 8.73 -4.85 17.85
C GLU A 163 7.27 -5.28 18.08
N GLY A 164 6.31 -4.52 17.54
CA GLY A 164 4.88 -4.76 17.62
C GLY A 164 4.33 -5.75 16.58
N THR A 165 3.02 -5.99 16.69
CA THR A 165 2.26 -6.83 15.75
C THR A 165 1.75 -6.01 14.58
N ILE A 166 2.03 -6.48 13.36
CA ILE A 166 1.40 -5.98 12.15
C ILE A 166 0.10 -6.76 11.92
N ILE A 167 -1.00 -6.03 11.71
CA ILE A 167 -2.29 -6.64 11.34
C ILE A 167 -2.71 -6.09 9.98
N VAL A 168 -2.74 -6.94 8.96
CA VAL A 168 -3.28 -6.63 7.64
C VAL A 168 -4.59 -7.39 7.48
N LYS A 169 -5.71 -6.69 7.63
CA LYS A 169 -7.03 -7.29 7.45
C LYS A 169 -7.30 -7.63 5.99
N PHE A 170 -6.91 -6.70 5.11
CA PHE A 170 -6.98 -6.88 3.68
C PHE A 170 -6.02 -5.94 2.96
N ALA A 171 -5.21 -6.47 2.04
CA ALA A 171 -4.37 -5.68 1.14
C ALA A 171 -4.26 -6.31 -0.25
N THR A 172 -4.19 -5.47 -1.27
CA THR A 172 -3.92 -5.86 -2.66
C THR A 172 -2.62 -5.22 -3.12
N ALA A 173 -1.72 -6.03 -3.64
CA ALA A 173 -0.52 -5.59 -4.34
C ALA A 173 -0.54 -6.15 -5.75
N SER A 174 -0.56 -5.28 -6.75
CA SER A 174 -0.78 -5.71 -8.14
C SER A 174 0.12 -5.03 -9.15
N ASN A 175 0.56 -5.74 -10.19
CA ASN A 175 1.34 -5.17 -11.29
C ASN A 175 2.57 -4.38 -10.81
N THR A 176 3.24 -4.87 -9.77
CA THR A 176 4.46 -4.25 -9.26
C THR A 176 5.70 -4.96 -9.81
N THR A 177 6.80 -4.23 -9.99
CA THR A 177 8.08 -4.77 -10.44
C THR A 177 9.21 -4.28 -9.55
N SER A 178 9.99 -5.20 -8.98
CA SER A 178 11.29 -4.94 -8.36
C SER A 178 12.43 -5.63 -9.09
N SER A 179 13.60 -5.01 -9.05
CA SER A 179 14.81 -5.50 -9.73
C SER A 179 15.93 -5.91 -8.78
N GLU A 180 15.90 -5.44 -7.53
CA GLU A 180 17.00 -5.62 -6.56
C GLU A 180 16.63 -6.58 -5.42
N TYR A 181 15.41 -6.50 -4.85
CA TYR A 181 15.13 -7.18 -3.58
C TYR A 181 13.83 -8.00 -3.53
N CYS A 182 12.67 -7.37 -3.32
CA CYS A 182 11.40 -8.07 -3.21
C CYS A 182 10.17 -7.26 -3.66
N GLY A 183 9.01 -7.90 -3.77
CA GLY A 183 7.76 -7.19 -3.97
C GLY A 183 7.29 -6.51 -2.69
N ILE A 184 7.29 -7.26 -1.58
CA ILE A 184 6.73 -6.87 -0.28
C ILE A 184 7.73 -7.23 0.82
N ALA A 185 7.89 -6.38 1.82
CA ALA A 185 8.76 -6.63 2.97
C ALA A 185 7.99 -6.56 4.28
N HIS A 186 8.14 -7.59 5.12
CA HIS A 186 7.60 -7.66 6.47
C HIS A 186 8.71 -8.02 7.46
N PHE A 187 9.31 -7.00 8.09
CA PHE A 187 10.39 -7.17 9.07
C PHE A 187 9.87 -6.81 10.47
N ALA A 188 9.01 -7.69 10.97
CA ALA A 188 8.28 -7.51 12.22
C ALA A 188 8.34 -8.75 13.07
N ARG A 189 8.18 -8.64 14.39
CA ARG A 189 8.11 -9.85 15.23
C ARG A 189 6.93 -10.74 14.87
N THR A 190 5.75 -10.14 14.66
CA THR A 190 4.52 -10.85 14.28
C THR A 190 3.79 -10.13 13.15
N VAL A 191 3.40 -10.88 12.12
CA VAL A 191 2.67 -10.40 10.96
C VAL A 191 1.46 -11.29 10.75
N THR A 192 0.27 -10.70 10.82
CA THR A 192 -0.98 -11.40 10.60
C THR A 192 -1.72 -10.81 9.42
N ILE A 193 -1.85 -11.60 8.35
CA ILE A 193 -2.51 -11.20 7.10
C ILE A 193 -3.73 -12.09 6.94
N THR A 194 -4.93 -11.54 7.14
CA THR A 194 -6.17 -12.34 7.13
C THR A 194 -6.84 -12.47 5.78
N LYS A 195 -6.45 -11.60 4.83
CA LYS A 195 -6.87 -11.62 3.43
C LYS A 195 -5.85 -10.82 2.62
N CYS A 196 -5.47 -11.30 1.45
CA CYS A 196 -4.62 -10.54 0.55
C CYS A 196 -4.78 -10.98 -0.89
N ASN A 197 -4.54 -10.05 -1.82
CA ASN A 197 -4.49 -10.32 -3.25
C ASN A 197 -3.15 -9.84 -3.80
N TYR A 198 -2.23 -10.76 -4.05
CA TYR A 198 -0.96 -10.44 -4.70
C TYR A 198 -1.00 -10.94 -6.13
N LEU A 199 -1.11 -9.99 -7.07
CA LEU A 199 -1.50 -10.25 -8.46
C LEU A 199 -0.43 -9.73 -9.41
N SER A 200 0.09 -10.57 -10.30
CA SER A 200 0.99 -10.14 -11.39
C SER A 200 2.20 -9.32 -10.92
N ASN A 201 2.76 -9.64 -9.74
CA ASN A 201 3.96 -8.97 -9.24
C ASN A 201 5.21 -9.68 -9.76
N VAL A 202 6.23 -8.91 -10.13
CA VAL A 202 7.46 -9.41 -10.71
C VAL A 202 8.66 -8.99 -9.85
N CYS A 203 9.53 -9.94 -9.51
CA CYS A 203 10.80 -9.66 -8.87
C CYS A 203 11.94 -10.30 -9.69
N LYS A 204 12.91 -9.50 -10.17
CA LYS A 204 13.94 -9.94 -11.12
C LYS A 204 15.35 -10.14 -10.54
N GLY A 205 15.58 -9.84 -9.26
CA GLY A 205 16.89 -9.99 -8.61
C GLY A 205 17.38 -11.44 -8.48
N SER A 206 18.66 -11.65 -8.19
CA SER A 206 19.24 -13.01 -8.02
C SER A 206 18.69 -13.76 -6.79
N ASP A 207 18.40 -13.03 -5.72
CA ASP A 207 17.71 -13.54 -4.52
C ASP A 207 16.23 -13.13 -4.51
N SER A 208 15.64 -12.93 -5.69
CA SER A 208 14.29 -12.37 -5.85
C SER A 208 13.22 -13.19 -5.14
N VAL A 209 12.53 -12.54 -4.21
CA VAL A 209 11.34 -13.07 -3.56
C VAL A 209 10.19 -12.11 -3.77
N ILE A 210 8.98 -12.60 -3.99
CA ILE A 210 7.82 -11.68 -4.02
C ILE A 210 7.57 -11.12 -2.61
N ILE A 211 7.69 -11.96 -1.59
CA ILE A 211 7.40 -11.63 -0.21
C ILE A 211 8.61 -11.97 0.65
N ASN A 212 9.14 -10.95 1.31
CA ASN A 212 10.21 -11.12 2.26
C ASN A 212 9.69 -11.01 3.70
N CYS A 213 9.46 -12.16 4.33
CA CYS A 213 9.28 -12.24 5.78
C CYS A 213 10.66 -12.45 6.42
N TYR A 214 11.05 -11.58 7.34
CA TYR A 214 12.35 -11.72 8.01
C TYR A 214 12.44 -13.06 8.75
N TYR A 215 13.65 -13.62 8.87
CA TYR A 215 13.84 -14.98 9.38
C TYR A 215 13.30 -15.18 10.81
N PHE A 216 13.29 -14.12 11.63
CA PHE A 216 12.76 -14.14 13.00
C PHE A 216 11.29 -13.70 13.10
N SER A 217 10.65 -13.41 11.97
CA SER A 217 9.24 -12.99 11.93
C SER A 217 8.30 -14.18 11.99
N ILE A 218 7.25 -14.06 12.81
CA ILE A 218 6.11 -14.96 12.78
C ILE A 218 5.12 -14.44 11.76
N CYS A 219 5.15 -14.98 10.54
CA CYS A 219 4.25 -14.59 9.46
C CYS A 219 3.09 -15.58 9.31
N THR A 220 1.86 -15.06 9.28
CA THR A 220 0.64 -15.85 9.05
C THR A 220 -0.17 -15.26 7.91
N TYR A 221 -0.61 -16.12 7.00
CA TYR A 221 -1.45 -15.77 5.85
C TYR A 221 -2.71 -16.63 5.89
N SER A 222 -3.87 -16.00 5.84
CA SER A 222 -5.15 -16.68 5.64
C SER A 222 -5.97 -16.02 4.54
N ASN A 223 -6.80 -16.81 3.84
CA ASN A 223 -7.72 -16.34 2.79
C ASN A 223 -7.04 -15.46 1.73
N CYS A 224 -5.80 -15.79 1.36
CA CYS A 224 -4.99 -15.03 0.43
C CYS A 224 -4.99 -15.64 -0.97
N SER A 225 -4.80 -14.80 -1.97
CA SER A 225 -4.65 -15.19 -3.36
C SER A 225 -3.32 -14.68 -3.92
N PHE A 226 -2.54 -15.60 -4.48
CA PHE A 226 -1.28 -15.34 -5.14
C PHE A 226 -1.42 -15.78 -6.60
N ILE A 227 -1.55 -14.83 -7.52
CA ILE A 227 -1.88 -15.11 -8.93
C ILE A 227 -0.88 -14.43 -9.86
N ASP A 228 -0.37 -15.14 -10.87
CA ASP A 228 0.52 -14.63 -11.93
C ASP A 228 1.78 -13.91 -11.43
N ASN A 229 2.23 -14.20 -10.20
CA ASN A 229 3.46 -13.59 -9.68
C ASN A 229 4.70 -14.31 -10.26
N LYS A 230 5.79 -13.56 -10.49
CA LYS A 230 7.00 -14.03 -11.18
C LYS A 230 8.26 -13.65 -10.41
N GLY A 231 9.10 -14.62 -10.07
CA GLY A 231 10.36 -14.42 -9.37
C GLY A 231 11.06 -15.75 -9.08
N ASN A 232 12.14 -15.75 -8.30
CA ASN A 232 12.76 -17.03 -7.92
C ASN A 232 11.92 -17.77 -6.87
N TYR A 233 11.35 -17.01 -5.91
CA TYR A 233 10.53 -17.56 -4.82
C TYR A 233 9.31 -16.68 -4.52
N LEU A 234 8.24 -17.29 -3.98
CA LEU A 234 7.13 -16.52 -3.41
C LEU A 234 7.53 -15.95 -2.04
N PHE A 235 8.10 -16.79 -1.16
CA PHE A 235 8.53 -16.40 0.19
C PHE A 235 10.04 -16.63 0.40
N SER A 236 10.71 -15.67 1.07
CA SER A 236 12.11 -15.81 1.51
C SER A 236 12.32 -16.81 2.64
N SER A 237 11.36 -16.88 3.56
CA SER A 237 11.34 -17.78 4.71
C SER A 237 9.97 -18.44 4.79
N LYS A 238 9.89 -19.63 5.39
CA LYS A 238 8.64 -20.36 5.52
C LYS A 238 7.70 -19.62 6.48
N PRO A 239 6.51 -19.16 6.05
CA PRO A 239 5.52 -18.62 6.97
C PRO A 239 5.07 -19.68 7.99
N ASN A 240 4.72 -19.26 9.19
CA ASN A 240 4.25 -20.14 10.25
C ASN A 240 2.93 -20.80 9.89
N ILE A 241 2.03 -20.03 9.28
CA ILE A 241 0.71 -20.49 8.86
C ILE A 241 0.42 -19.95 7.45
N VAL A 242 -0.02 -20.83 6.56
CA VAL A 242 -0.59 -20.52 5.26
C VAL A 242 -1.88 -21.31 5.15
N ASP A 243 -3.01 -20.66 5.42
CA ASP A 243 -4.31 -21.29 5.54
C ASP A 243 -5.31 -20.75 4.52
N ASN A 244 -6.14 -21.61 3.95
CA ASN A 244 -7.15 -21.21 2.96
C ASN A 244 -6.59 -20.29 1.84
N CYS A 245 -5.40 -20.60 1.30
CA CYS A 245 -4.73 -19.76 0.30
C CYS A 245 -4.75 -20.37 -1.10
N TYR A 246 -5.05 -19.52 -2.09
CA TYR A 246 -5.12 -19.88 -3.50
C TYR A 246 -3.85 -19.45 -4.24
N PHE A 247 -3.27 -20.38 -5.01
CA PHE A 247 -2.08 -20.16 -5.83
C PHE A 247 -2.40 -20.54 -7.28
N ASN A 248 -2.29 -19.59 -8.21
CA ASN A 248 -2.57 -19.86 -9.63
C ASN A 248 -1.59 -19.13 -10.56
N GLU A 249 -1.21 -19.78 -11.66
CA GLU A 249 -0.40 -19.19 -12.74
C GLU A 249 0.92 -18.50 -12.30
N ASN A 250 1.42 -18.80 -11.10
CA ASN A 250 2.67 -18.21 -10.65
C ASN A 250 3.88 -18.89 -11.30
N ASN A 251 4.89 -18.10 -11.64
CA ASN A 251 6.15 -18.59 -12.20
C ASN A 251 7.28 -18.41 -11.18
N PHE A 252 7.51 -19.45 -10.38
CA PHE A 252 8.58 -19.51 -9.39
C PHE A 252 9.33 -20.84 -9.49
N THR A 253 10.62 -20.83 -9.15
CA THR A 253 11.40 -22.06 -9.02
C THR A 253 10.93 -22.88 -7.81
N GLN A 254 10.61 -22.21 -6.69
CA GLN A 254 10.04 -22.83 -5.49
C GLN A 254 9.09 -21.84 -4.81
N THR A 255 8.07 -22.33 -4.09
CA THR A 255 7.17 -21.44 -3.34
C THR A 255 7.89 -20.78 -2.16
N VAL A 256 8.77 -21.50 -1.48
CA VAL A 256 9.56 -20.99 -0.35
C VAL A 256 11.02 -21.36 -0.59
N ARG A 257 11.94 -20.43 -0.36
CA ARG A 257 13.38 -20.69 -0.49
C ARG A 257 13.81 -21.87 0.39
N GLY A 258 14.25 -22.96 -0.24
CA GLY A 258 14.79 -24.14 0.46
C GLY A 258 13.72 -25.08 1.06
N TYR A 259 12.44 -24.88 0.77
CA TYR A 259 11.35 -25.76 1.23
C TYR A 259 10.43 -26.17 0.08
N SER A 260 9.58 -27.17 0.34
CA SER A 260 8.57 -27.66 -0.60
C SER A 260 7.41 -26.68 -0.82
N THR A 261 6.58 -26.98 -1.83
CA THR A 261 5.41 -26.18 -2.22
C THR A 261 4.23 -26.33 -1.25
N PHE A 262 3.40 -25.29 -1.12
CA PHE A 262 2.13 -25.36 -0.38
C PHE A 262 1.03 -26.03 -1.22
N LYS A 263 0.05 -26.67 -0.57
CA LYS A 263 -1.18 -27.13 -1.24
C LYS A 263 -2.09 -25.92 -1.48
N SER A 264 -2.53 -25.74 -2.72
CA SER A 264 -3.54 -24.74 -3.05
C SER A 264 -4.94 -25.27 -2.75
N ILE A 265 -5.82 -24.39 -2.26
CA ILE A 265 -7.27 -24.64 -2.26
C ILE A 265 -7.87 -24.36 -3.66
N LYS A 266 -9.20 -24.54 -3.81
CA LYS A 266 -9.95 -24.04 -4.96
C LYS A 266 -9.92 -22.51 -5.00
N SER A 267 -10.18 -21.92 -6.17
CA SER A 267 -10.25 -20.46 -6.31
C SER A 267 -11.13 -19.87 -5.23
N LEU A 268 -10.60 -18.88 -4.51
CA LEU A 268 -11.42 -18.01 -3.70
C LEU A 268 -12.20 -17.10 -4.67
N ASP A 269 -13.41 -16.71 -4.32
CA ASP A 269 -14.02 -15.52 -4.90
C ASP A 269 -13.12 -14.35 -4.52
N LEU A 270 -12.26 -13.91 -5.45
CA LEU A 270 -11.46 -12.71 -5.26
C LEU A 270 -12.48 -11.58 -5.21
N PHE A 271 -12.73 -11.08 -4.02
CA PHE A 271 -13.38 -9.79 -3.85
C PHE A 271 -12.44 -8.71 -4.44
N ILE A 272 -12.51 -8.54 -5.77
CA ILE A 272 -11.87 -7.46 -6.54
C ILE A 272 -12.74 -6.20 -6.46
N SER A 273 -13.98 -6.30 -5.95
CA SER A 273 -14.93 -5.19 -5.73
C SER A 273 -14.42 -4.05 -4.83
N HIS A 274 -13.18 -4.15 -4.32
CA HIS A 274 -12.55 -3.19 -3.43
C HIS A 274 -11.54 -2.25 -4.10
N TYR A 275 -11.35 -2.32 -5.42
CA TYR A 275 -10.78 -1.20 -6.20
C TYR A 275 -11.80 -0.07 -6.31
N SER A 276 -12.34 0.38 -5.17
CA SER A 276 -13.21 1.54 -5.15
C SER A 276 -12.34 2.78 -5.24
N THR A 277 -12.23 3.32 -6.46
CA THR A 277 -11.72 4.68 -6.69
C THR A 277 -12.76 5.74 -6.34
N TYR A 278 -13.89 5.36 -5.72
CA TYR A 278 -15.03 6.23 -5.42
C TYR A 278 -14.63 7.51 -4.68
N PHE A 279 -13.68 7.41 -3.75
CA PHE A 279 -13.14 8.56 -3.01
C PHE A 279 -11.86 9.17 -3.64
N CYS A 280 -11.33 8.56 -4.70
CA CYS A 280 -10.17 9.06 -5.44
C CYS A 280 -10.62 10.07 -6.50
N SER A 281 -10.71 11.33 -6.10
CA SER A 281 -11.20 12.45 -6.92
C SER A 281 -10.29 12.82 -8.11
N ALA A 282 -9.17 12.13 -8.33
CA ALA A 282 -8.28 12.37 -9.47
C ALA A 282 -9.00 12.20 -10.83
N ILE A 283 -10.03 11.34 -10.91
CA ILE A 283 -10.87 11.20 -12.12
C ILE A 283 -11.65 12.50 -12.43
N ASN A 284 -11.96 13.32 -11.43
CA ASN A 284 -12.62 14.62 -11.63
C ASN A 284 -11.64 15.75 -12.02
N LEU A 285 -10.32 15.56 -11.85
CA LEU A 285 -9.32 16.55 -12.29
C LEU A 285 -9.05 16.49 -13.79
N GLU A 286 -9.21 15.32 -14.43
CA GLU A 286 -9.09 15.19 -15.89
C GLU A 286 -10.20 15.93 -16.64
N TYR A 287 -11.37 16.12 -16.03
CA TYR A 287 -12.49 16.84 -16.66
C TYR A 287 -12.29 18.37 -16.70
N ASN A 288 -11.43 18.93 -15.85
CA ASN A 288 -11.31 20.39 -15.66
C ASN A 288 -10.01 21.01 -16.18
N ASN A 289 -9.18 20.27 -16.93
CA ASN A 289 -7.94 20.82 -17.48
C ASN A 289 -7.98 20.95 -19.01
N PRO A 290 -8.24 22.14 -19.58
CA PRO A 290 -8.30 22.35 -21.03
C PRO A 290 -6.93 22.27 -21.74
N TYR A 291 -5.83 22.09 -21.00
CA TYR A 291 -4.47 22.10 -21.54
C TYR A 291 -3.66 20.90 -21.06
N LYS A 292 -3.91 19.69 -21.61
CA LYS A 292 -2.87 18.70 -21.93
C LYS A 292 -3.47 17.42 -22.52
N LYS A 293 -3.17 17.18 -23.80
CA LYS A 293 -3.14 15.83 -24.39
C LYS A 293 -1.91 15.12 -23.80
N TYR A 294 -2.10 14.36 -22.72
CA TYR A 294 -1.15 13.32 -22.36
C TYR A 294 -1.52 12.03 -23.09
N GLU A 295 -0.53 11.34 -23.64
CA GLU A 295 -0.72 10.01 -24.17
C GLU A 295 -1.18 9.07 -23.05
N LYS A 296 -2.23 8.35 -23.40
CA LYS A 296 -3.16 7.66 -22.54
C LYS A 296 -2.61 6.27 -22.22
N GLU A 297 -1.69 6.16 -21.28
CA GLU A 297 -1.48 4.89 -20.57
C GLU A 297 -2.44 4.84 -19.38
N GLU A 298 -3.74 4.84 -19.70
CA GLU A 298 -4.81 4.51 -18.77
C GLU A 298 -4.58 3.10 -18.21
N LEU A 299 -4.98 2.90 -16.96
CA LEU A 299 -5.36 1.59 -16.46
C LEU A 299 -6.49 1.10 -17.39
N ASN A 300 -6.15 0.34 -18.42
CA ASN A 300 -7.13 -0.03 -19.43
C ASN A 300 -8.19 -0.88 -18.74
N LEU A 301 -9.43 -0.41 -18.74
CA LEU A 301 -10.57 -1.18 -18.23
C LEU A 301 -10.61 -2.55 -18.92
N GLU A 302 -10.08 -2.64 -20.14
CA GLU A 302 -9.88 -3.87 -20.89
C GLU A 302 -8.89 -4.82 -20.21
N ASP A 303 -7.82 -4.35 -19.57
CA ASP A 303 -6.88 -5.20 -18.84
C ASP A 303 -7.51 -5.74 -17.55
N ILE A 304 -8.30 -4.93 -16.84
CA ILE A 304 -9.09 -5.39 -15.69
C ILE A 304 -10.14 -6.41 -16.13
N LYS A 305 -10.88 -6.12 -17.22
CA LYS A 305 -11.86 -7.05 -17.80
C LYS A 305 -11.20 -8.34 -18.29
N ASN A 306 -10.00 -8.26 -18.86
CA ASN A 306 -9.24 -9.42 -19.32
C ASN A 306 -8.79 -10.29 -18.14
N ILE A 307 -8.35 -9.68 -17.04
CA ILE A 307 -8.02 -10.40 -15.81
C ILE A 307 -9.28 -11.06 -15.23
N VAL A 308 -10.38 -10.32 -15.12
CA VAL A 308 -11.67 -10.84 -14.59
C VAL A 308 -12.21 -11.96 -15.48
N ASN A 309 -12.26 -11.78 -16.79
CA ASN A 309 -12.74 -12.80 -17.73
C ASN A 309 -11.86 -14.06 -17.72
N LYS A 310 -10.53 -13.90 -17.68
CA LYS A 310 -9.59 -15.04 -17.65
C LYS A 310 -9.67 -15.84 -16.35
N VAL A 311 -9.82 -15.15 -15.23
CA VAL A 311 -9.81 -15.79 -13.89
C VAL A 311 -11.16 -16.43 -13.58
N TYR A 312 -12.27 -15.83 -14.01
CA TYR A 312 -13.61 -16.26 -13.60
C TYR A 312 -14.47 -16.88 -14.69
N ASN A 313 -14.08 -16.79 -15.98
CA ASN A 313 -14.93 -17.20 -17.11
C ASN A 313 -16.35 -16.60 -17.06
N THR A 314 -16.53 -15.47 -16.36
CA THR A 314 -17.81 -14.76 -16.19
C THR A 314 -17.63 -13.30 -16.57
N SER A 315 -18.72 -12.64 -16.98
CA SER A 315 -18.67 -11.25 -17.41
C SER A 315 -18.36 -10.31 -16.23
N PHE A 316 -17.67 -9.19 -16.50
CA PHE A 316 -17.37 -8.16 -15.50
C PHE A 316 -18.63 -7.69 -14.74
N VAL A 317 -19.78 -7.62 -15.41
CA VAL A 317 -21.06 -7.23 -14.83
C VAL A 317 -21.58 -8.29 -13.85
N GLU A 318 -21.45 -9.58 -14.17
CA GLU A 318 -21.80 -10.67 -13.25
C GLU A 318 -20.87 -10.73 -12.04
N ALA A 319 -19.56 -10.53 -12.24
CA ALA A 319 -18.58 -10.48 -11.15
C ALA A 319 -18.88 -9.33 -10.15
N VAL A 320 -19.36 -8.19 -10.65
CA VAL A 320 -19.78 -7.04 -9.82
C VAL A 320 -21.13 -7.30 -9.15
N ASN A 321 -22.06 -8.00 -9.79
CA ASN A 321 -23.38 -8.29 -9.23
C ASN A 321 -23.38 -9.47 -8.24
N LEU A 322 -22.39 -10.37 -8.29
CA LEU A 322 -22.18 -11.40 -7.26
C LEU A 322 -21.64 -10.83 -5.94
N SER A 323 -21.35 -9.52 -5.89
CA SER A 323 -20.77 -8.82 -4.74
C SER A 323 -21.67 -7.74 -4.12
N MET A 324 -22.97 -7.72 -4.44
CA MET A 324 -24.04 -7.06 -3.65
C MET A 324 -24.83 -8.08 -2.84
#